data_AF-A0A950N0N7-F1
#
_entry.id   AF-A0A950N0N7-F1
#
_cell.length_a   1.000
_cell.length_b   1.000
_cell.length_c   1.000
_cell.angle_alpha   90.00
_cell.angle_beta   90.00
_cell.angle_gamma   90.00
#
_symmetry.space_group_name_H-M   'P 1'
#
loop_
_entity.id
_entity.type
_entity.pdbx_description
1 polymer ?
#
loop_
_entity_poly.entity_id
_entity_poly.type
_entity_poly.pdbx_seq_one_letter_code
_entity_poly.pdbx_strand_id
1 'polypeptide(L)'
;MLRRSVLLIGALALAGGAIAMLAGCPPGWVFAMWGALIVLSLIYEKVRYKPIESGVPGAGWTPTNERFIDDTTGEPVTVWLEPATGERKYVRG
;
A
#
# COMPACT_ATOMS: atom_id res chain seq x y z
N MET A 1 0.58 -4.57 -11.03
CA MET A 1 0.99 -5.99 -11.12
C MET A 1 1.88 -6.42 -9.96
N LEU A 2 2.88 -5.61 -9.58
CA LEU A 2 3.81 -5.88 -8.47
C LEU A 2 3.12 -6.29 -7.16
N ARG A 3 2.11 -5.52 -6.70
CA ARG A 3 1.42 -5.79 -5.44
C ARG A 3 0.77 -7.18 -5.37
N ARG A 4 0.17 -7.64 -6.48
CA ARG A 4 -0.44 -8.98 -6.55
C ARG A 4 0.65 -10.05 -6.49
N SER A 5 1.75 -9.87 -7.20
CA SER A 5 2.88 -10.80 -7.17
C SER A 5 3.52 -10.88 -5.78
N VAL A 6 3.77 -9.75 -5.12
CA VAL A 6 4.32 -9.68 -3.76
C VAL A 6 3.38 -10.35 -2.76
N LEU A 7 2.06 -10.12 -2.88
CA LEU A 7 1.07 -10.77 -2.04
C LEU A 7 1.05 -12.29 -2.23
N LEU A 8 1.09 -12.76 -3.48
CA LEU A 8 1.12 -14.19 -3.79
C LEU A 8 2.37 -14.85 -3.21
N ILE A 9 3.55 -14.23 -3.37
CA ILE A 9 4.81 -14.75 -2.82
C ILE A 9 4.75 -14.79 -1.29
N GLY A 10 4.29 -13.71 -0.64
CA GLY A 10 4.13 -13.66 0.81
C GLY A 10 3.15 -14.71 1.33
N ALA A 11 2.01 -14.90 0.66
CA ALA A 11 1.01 -15.89 1.01
C ALA A 11 1.52 -17.33 0.85
N LEU A 12 2.22 -17.62 -0.24
CA LEU A 12 2.83 -18.94 -0.46
C LEU A 12 3.94 -19.25 0.55
N ALA A 13 4.79 -18.27 0.85
CA ALA A 13 5.83 -18.43 1.88
C ALA A 13 5.22 -18.67 3.26
N LEU A 14 4.15 -17.94 3.61
CA LEU A 14 3.44 -18.09 4.87
C LEU A 14 2.78 -19.48 4.98
N ALA A 15 2.03 -19.88 3.96
CA ALA A 15 1.34 -21.17 3.93
C ALA A 15 2.33 -22.35 3.91
N GLY A 16 3.36 -22.26 3.08
CA GLY A 16 4.42 -23.28 2.99
C GLY A 16 5.20 -23.42 4.30
N GLY A 17 5.54 -22.30 4.95
CA GLY A 17 6.17 -22.31 6.26
C GLY A 17 5.29 -22.96 7.33
N ALA A 18 4.01 -22.60 7.38
CA ALA A 18 3.05 -23.19 8.31
C ALA A 18 2.88 -24.71 8.10
N ILE A 19 2.76 -25.15 6.85
CA ILE A 19 2.68 -26.59 6.51
C ILE A 19 3.97 -27.31 6.93
N ALA A 20 5.14 -26.73 6.68
CA ALA A 20 6.42 -27.32 7.10
C ALA A 20 6.53 -27.45 8.63
N MET A 21 6.04 -26.45 9.38
CA MET A 21 5.98 -26.52 10.85
C MET A 21 5.05 -27.65 11.32
N LEU A 22 3.87 -27.77 10.71
CA LEU A 22 2.92 -28.85 11.03
C LEU A 22 3.47 -30.24 10.68
N ALA A 23 4.32 -30.33 9.66
CA ALA A 23 5.04 -31.54 9.29
C ALA A 23 6.28 -31.84 10.16
N GLY A 24 6.54 -31.02 11.19
CA GLY A 24 7.66 -31.22 12.11
C GLY A 24 9.02 -30.80 11.56
N CYS A 25 9.07 -29.97 10.52
CA CYS A 25 10.30 -29.39 9.99
C CYS A 25 10.60 -28.05 10.69
N PRO A 26 11.54 -27.99 11.65
CA PRO A 26 11.75 -26.80 12.47
C PRO A 26 12.05 -25.53 11.65
N PRO A 27 12.84 -25.55 10.57
CA PRO A 27 13.09 -24.36 9.74
C PRO A 27 11.85 -23.70 9.12
N GLY A 28 10.69 -24.35 9.12
CA GLY A 28 9.44 -23.80 8.58
C GLY A 28 9.01 -22.47 9.20
N TRP A 29 9.37 -22.21 10.46
CA TRP A 29 9.03 -20.95 11.13
C TRP A 29 9.66 -19.71 10.45
N VAL A 30 10.84 -19.87 9.83
CA VAL A 30 11.52 -18.77 9.14
C VAL A 30 10.72 -18.32 7.92
N PHE A 31 10.24 -19.29 7.12
CA PHE A 31 9.39 -19.02 5.97
C PHE A 31 8.04 -18.43 6.37
N ALA A 32 7.44 -18.96 7.44
CA ALA A 32 6.19 -18.43 7.98
C ALA A 32 6.34 -16.98 8.45
N MET A 33 7.41 -16.66 9.19
CA MET A 33 7.72 -15.31 9.65
C MET A 33 7.90 -14.33 8.49
N TRP A 34 8.71 -14.68 7.49
CA TRP A 34 8.92 -13.81 6.33
C TRP A 34 7.66 -13.61 5.50
N GLY A 35 6.89 -14.68 5.27
CA GLY A 35 5.60 -14.59 4.60
C GLY A 35 4.63 -13.67 5.35
N ALA A 36 4.57 -13.79 6.68
CA ALA A 36 3.75 -12.92 7.53
C ALA A 36 4.17 -11.45 7.43
N LEU A 37 5.47 -11.15 7.50
CA LEU A 37 5.98 -9.77 7.38
C LEU A 37 5.61 -9.13 6.03
N ILE A 38 5.70 -9.88 4.94
CA ILE A 38 5.31 -9.40 3.60
C ILE A 38 3.81 -9.14 3.53
N VAL A 39 2.99 -10.05 4.06
CA VAL A 39 1.53 -9.86 4.05
C VAL A 39 1.14 -8.66 4.93
N LEU A 40 1.73 -8.54 6.12
CA LEU A 40 1.47 -7.42 7.04
C LEU A 40 1.90 -6.08 6.43
N SER A 41 3.03 -6.01 5.73
CA SER A 41 3.48 -4.76 5.11
C SER A 41 2.50 -4.28 4.04
N LEU A 42 1.92 -5.19 3.25
CA LEU A 42 0.91 -4.87 2.24
C LEU A 42 -0.43 -4.45 2.84
N ILE A 43 -0.79 -5.01 3.99
CA ILE A 43 -1.97 -4.59 4.76
C ILE A 43 -1.73 -3.18 5.32
N TYR A 44 -0.56 -2.96 5.93
CA TYR A 44 -0.16 -1.66 6.47
C TYR A 44 -0.17 -0.57 5.39
N GLU A 45 0.40 -0.88 4.21
CA GLU A 45 0.34 0.00 3.04
C GLU A 45 -1.10 0.35 2.68
N LYS A 46 -2.02 -0.63 2.67
CA LYS A 46 -3.43 -0.40 2.35
C LYS A 46 -4.14 0.52 3.34
N VAL A 47 -3.75 0.45 4.61
CA VAL A 47 -4.34 1.27 5.68
C VAL A 47 -3.72 2.66 5.73
N ARG A 48 -2.41 2.77 5.48
CA ARG A 48 -1.68 4.03 5.63
C ARG A 48 -1.71 4.90 4.38
N TYR A 49 -1.77 4.31 3.20
CA TYR A 49 -1.80 5.04 1.93
C TYR A 49 -3.15 5.74 1.79
N LYS A 50 -3.16 7.07 1.80
CA LYS A 50 -4.38 7.86 1.58
C LYS A 50 -4.85 7.59 0.14
N PRO A 51 -6.12 7.19 -0.08
CA PRO A 51 -6.64 6.98 -1.43
C PRO A 51 -6.57 8.30 -2.21
N ILE A 52 -6.24 8.22 -3.49
CA ILE A 52 -6.37 9.36 -4.41
C ILE A 52 -7.86 9.66 -4.54
N GLU A 53 -8.24 10.90 -4.22
CA GLU A 53 -9.63 11.34 -4.29
C GLU A 53 -9.97 11.67 -5.76
N SER A 54 -11.14 11.21 -6.22
CA SER A 54 -11.60 11.40 -7.60
C SER A 54 -12.27 12.75 -7.84
N GLY A 55 -12.26 13.66 -6.87
CA GLY A 55 -12.97 14.93 -6.93
C GLY A 55 -12.20 16.05 -6.24
N VAL A 56 -12.49 17.28 -6.67
CA VAL A 56 -11.94 18.49 -6.08
C VAL A 56 -12.29 18.52 -4.59
N PRO A 57 -11.31 18.72 -3.68
CA PRO A 57 -11.59 18.80 -2.25
C PRO A 57 -12.51 19.98 -1.94
N GLY A 58 -13.23 19.92 -0.82
CA GLY A 58 -14.19 20.95 -0.42
C GLY A 58 -13.58 22.34 -0.18
N ALA A 59 -14.40 23.30 0.23
CA ALA A 59 -13.94 24.66 0.55
C ALA A 59 -12.82 24.63 1.61
N GLY A 60 -11.75 25.40 1.37
CA GLY A 60 -10.58 25.48 2.25
C GLY A 60 -9.31 24.78 1.72
N TRP A 61 -9.42 24.05 0.61
CA TRP A 61 -8.29 23.41 -0.04
C TRP A 61 -7.81 24.21 -1.25
N THR A 62 -6.49 24.32 -1.40
CA THR A 62 -5.85 25.07 -2.49
C THR A 62 -4.98 24.12 -3.32
N PRO A 63 -5.08 24.11 -4.66
CA PRO A 63 -4.20 23.31 -5.49
C PRO A 63 -2.78 23.87 -5.42
N THR A 64 -1.79 22.98 -5.32
CA THR A 64 -0.38 23.37 -5.44
C THR A 64 0.11 23.18 -6.88
N ASN A 65 1.33 23.63 -7.16
CA ASN A 65 1.99 23.37 -8.44
C ASN A 65 2.59 21.95 -8.52
N GLU A 66 2.48 21.14 -7.47
CA GLU A 66 2.99 19.77 -7.46
C GLU A 66 2.02 18.84 -8.21
N ARG A 67 2.51 18.26 -9.31
CA ARG A 67 1.81 17.25 -10.10
C ARG A 67 2.74 16.07 -10.36
N PHE A 68 2.19 14.86 -10.27
CA PHE A 68 2.90 13.63 -10.58
C PHE A 68 1.97 12.64 -11.28
N ILE A 69 2.54 11.62 -11.92
CA ILE A 69 1.77 10.52 -12.50
C ILE A 69 1.67 9.43 -11.43
N ASP A 70 0.47 8.93 -11.16
CA ASP A 70 0.31 7.72 -10.35
C ASP A 70 0.81 6.52 -11.16
N ASP A 71 1.91 5.90 -10.74
CA ASP A 71 2.47 4.70 -11.39
C ASP A 71 1.49 3.51 -11.39
N THR A 72 0.47 3.55 -10.52
CA THR A 72 -0.55 2.51 -10.40
C THR A 72 -1.64 2.64 -11.46
N THR A 73 -2.10 3.86 -11.75
CA THR A 73 -3.22 4.13 -12.68
C THR A 73 -2.79 4.79 -13.99
N GLY A 74 -1.59 5.37 -14.04
CA GLY A 74 -1.09 6.19 -15.14
C GLY A 74 -1.72 7.58 -15.21
N GLU A 75 -2.53 7.96 -14.23
CA GLU A 75 -3.27 9.23 -14.25
C GLU A 75 -2.49 10.36 -13.59
N PRO A 76 -2.66 11.61 -14.06
CA PRO A 76 -2.10 12.76 -13.38
C PRO A 76 -2.77 12.96 -12.02
N VAL A 77 -1.97 13.26 -11.01
CA VAL A 77 -2.39 13.57 -9.65
C VAL A 77 -1.90 14.97 -9.32
N THR A 78 -2.81 15.82 -8.87
CA THR A 78 -2.49 17.16 -8.35
C THR A 78 -2.53 17.12 -6.83
N VAL A 79 -1.52 17.71 -6.18
CA VAL A 79 -1.51 17.84 -4.72
C VAL A 79 -2.33 19.06 -4.33
N TRP A 80 -3.21 18.88 -3.35
CA TRP A 80 -3.98 19.94 -2.71
C TRP A 80 -3.54 20.09 -1.26
N LEU A 81 -3.44 21.33 -0.81
CA LEU A 81 -3.05 21.69 0.55
C LEU A 81 -4.23 22.39 1.25
N GLU A 82 -4.53 22.00 2.48
CA GLU A 82 -5.38 22.78 3.38
C GLU A 82 -4.51 23.73 4.21
N PRO A 83 -4.54 25.07 3.98
CA PRO A 83 -3.62 26.00 4.63
C PRO A 83 -3.79 26.08 6.15
N ALA A 84 -5.00 25.79 6.66
CA ALA A 84 -5.31 25.89 8.09
C ALA A 84 -4.68 24.76 8.92
N THR A 85 -4.54 23.56 8.33
CA THR A 85 -4.06 22.35 9.02
C THR A 85 -2.70 21.88 8.50
N GLY A 86 -2.31 22.32 7.30
CA GLY A 86 -1.17 21.78 6.57
C GLY A 86 -1.42 20.40 5.97
N GLU A 87 -2.67 19.90 6.01
CA GLU A 87 -2.98 18.60 5.43
C GLU A 87 -2.82 18.58 3.91
N ARG A 88 -2.38 17.43 3.40
CA ARG A 88 -2.21 17.17 1.97
C ARG A 88 -3.21 16.13 1.50
N LYS A 89 -3.82 16.40 0.35
CA LYS A 89 -4.67 15.49 -0.41
C LYS A 89 -4.15 15.33 -1.82
N TYR A 90 -4.38 14.16 -2.37
CA TYR A 90 -3.95 13.77 -3.71
C TYR A 90 -5.21 13.58 -4.54
N VAL A 91 -5.37 14.40 -5.57
CA VAL A 91 -6.61 14.47 -6.34
C VAL A 91 -6.30 14.18 -7.79
N ARG A 92 -7.09 13.30 -8.41
CA ARG A 92 -6.97 12.99 -9.84
C ARG A 92 -7.22 14.27 -10.67
N GLY A 93 -6.29 14.57 -11.57
CA GLY A 93 -6.34 15.72 -12.48
C GLY A 93 -7.12 15.44 -13.76
#